data_AF-A0A1B1M0S1-F1
#
_entry.id   AF-A0A1B1M0S1-F1
#
_cell.length_a   1.000
_cell.length_b   1.000
_cell.length_c   1.000
_cell.angle_alpha   90.00
_cell.angle_beta   90.00
_cell.angle_gamma   90.00
#
_symmetry.space_group_name_H-M   'P 1'
#
loop_
_entity.id
_entity.type
_entity.pdbx_description
1 polymer ?
#
loop_
_entity_poly.entity_id
_entity_poly.type
_entity_poly.pdbx_seq_one_letter_code
_entity_poly.pdbx_strand_id
1 'polypeptide(L)'
;VAGIVFLKVTGISYENYKIGGDIINFFLEPATISFAIPLYKKRDVLKKYWLQIFGGIAIGTLIALILIYLVAIVFQLGDQIGASMLPQAATTAIALPVSQGIGGVKELTSLAVILNAVVISALGTKIVKWFKISNPIARGLALGTSGHTLGVAAAKELGETEESMGSIAVVIVGVIIVAIVP
;
A
#
# COMPACT_ATOMS: atom_id res chain seq x y z
N VAL A 1 0.92 -20.97 2.77
CA VAL A 1 0.85 -22.34 3.35
C VAL A 1 0.57 -23.39 2.28
N ALA A 2 -0.53 -23.30 1.53
CA ALA A 2 -0.85 -24.27 0.46
C ALA A 2 0.28 -24.44 -0.57
N GLY A 3 0.90 -23.36 -1.04
CA GLY A 3 2.02 -23.43 -1.98
C GLY A 3 3.26 -24.15 -1.42
N ILE A 4 3.60 -23.93 -0.14
CA ILE A 4 4.74 -24.61 0.50
C ILE A 4 4.47 -26.12 0.62
N VAL A 5 3.26 -26.50 1.03
CA VAL A 5 2.83 -27.91 1.12
C VAL A 5 2.87 -28.55 -0.27
N PHE A 6 2.36 -27.86 -1.30
CA PHE A 6 2.37 -28.33 -2.67
C PHE A 6 3.79 -28.60 -3.17
N LEU A 7 4.72 -27.65 -3.01
CA LEU A 7 6.12 -27.84 -3.42
C LEU A 7 6.78 -28.99 -2.66
N LYS A 8 6.50 -29.13 -1.36
CA LYS A 8 7.06 -30.20 -0.53
C LYS A 8 6.53 -31.59 -0.91
N VAL A 9 5.25 -31.70 -1.25
CA VAL A 9 4.62 -32.97 -1.67
C VAL A 9 5.04 -33.36 -3.09
N THR A 10 5.17 -32.39 -3.99
CA THR A 10 5.57 -32.63 -5.39
C THR A 10 7.08 -32.74 -5.58
N GLY A 11 7.88 -32.37 -4.57
CA GLY A 11 9.34 -32.37 -4.65
C GLY A 11 9.91 -31.27 -5.55
N ILE A 12 9.10 -30.30 -5.97
CA ILE A 12 9.54 -29.19 -6.82
C ILE A 12 10.35 -28.20 -5.96
N SER A 13 11.60 -27.93 -6.36
CA SER A 13 12.42 -26.93 -5.68
C SER A 13 11.82 -25.53 -5.81
N TYR A 14 12.04 -24.68 -4.80
CA TYR A 14 11.60 -23.28 -4.85
C TYR A 14 12.20 -22.53 -6.05
N GLU A 15 13.44 -22.85 -6.44
CA GLU A 15 14.10 -22.26 -7.60
C GLU A 15 13.34 -22.55 -8.90
N ASN A 16 12.92 -23.80 -9.12
CA ASN A 16 12.12 -24.17 -10.29
C ASN A 16 10.74 -23.52 -10.28
N TYR A 17 10.10 -23.44 -9.11
CA TYR A 17 8.84 -22.71 -8.94
C TYR A 17 8.99 -21.21 -9.23
N LYS A 18 10.09 -20.61 -8.79
CA LYS A 18 10.38 -19.18 -8.96
C LYS A 18 10.46 -18.78 -10.43
N ILE A 19 10.91 -19.65 -11.33
CA ILE A 19 10.94 -19.38 -12.78
C ILE A 19 9.54 -18.98 -13.28
N GLY A 20 8.49 -19.71 -12.87
CA GLY A 20 7.10 -19.34 -13.18
C GLY A 20 6.64 -18.08 -12.44
N GLY A 21 7.05 -17.93 -11.18
CA GLY A 21 6.79 -16.73 -10.39
C GLY A 21 7.37 -15.44 -10.99
N ASP A 22 8.53 -15.52 -11.64
CA ASP A 22 9.18 -14.39 -12.29
C ASP A 22 8.36 -13.84 -13.47
N ILE A 23 7.60 -14.70 -14.17
CA ILE A 23 6.64 -14.27 -15.20
C ILE A 23 5.52 -13.42 -14.57
N ILE A 24 5.04 -13.80 -13.38
CA ILE A 24 4.03 -13.01 -12.66
C ILE A 24 4.64 -11.70 -12.14
N ASN A 25 5.88 -11.74 -11.65
CA ASN A 25 6.61 -10.54 -11.21
C ASN A 25 6.79 -9.54 -12.36
N PHE A 26 7.01 -9.99 -13.59
CA PHE A 26 7.07 -9.12 -14.76
C PHE A 26 5.82 -8.25 -14.93
N PHE A 27 4.62 -8.78 -14.63
CA PHE A 27 3.37 -8.01 -14.73
C PHE A 27 3.20 -6.93 -13.65
N LEU A 28 4.04 -6.90 -12.61
CA LEU A 28 4.00 -5.83 -11.60
C LEU A 28 4.33 -4.46 -12.22
N GLU A 29 5.22 -4.41 -13.20
CA GLU A 29 5.60 -3.17 -13.88
C GLU A 29 4.43 -2.60 -14.72
N PRO A 30 3.81 -3.33 -15.68
CA PRO A 30 2.60 -2.88 -16.37
C PRO A 30 1.44 -2.53 -15.44
N ALA A 31 1.26 -3.29 -14.35
CA ALA A 31 0.23 -2.99 -13.35
C ALA A 31 0.49 -1.64 -12.66
N THR A 32 1.77 -1.32 -12.37
CA THR A 32 2.17 -0.04 -11.79
C THR A 32 1.92 1.11 -12.76
N ILE A 33 2.24 0.95 -14.05
CA ILE A 33 1.93 1.96 -15.09
C ILE A 33 0.41 2.20 -15.18
N SER A 34 -0.39 1.14 -15.05
CA SER A 34 -1.86 1.21 -15.11
C SER A 34 -2.49 2.04 -13.98
N PHE A 35 -1.75 2.34 -12.90
CA PHE A 35 -2.20 3.29 -11.86
C PHE A 35 -2.43 4.71 -12.40
N ALA A 36 -1.92 5.06 -13.59
CA ALA A 36 -2.29 6.32 -14.25
C ALA A 36 -3.77 6.39 -14.65
N ILE A 37 -4.43 5.25 -14.91
CA ILE A 37 -5.82 5.19 -15.37
C ILE A 37 -6.81 5.82 -14.37
N PRO A 38 -6.84 5.45 -13.07
CA PRO A 38 -7.76 6.07 -12.11
C PRO A 38 -7.53 7.57 -11.94
N LEU A 39 -6.27 8.04 -11.98
CA LEU A 39 -5.95 9.47 -11.95
C LEU A 39 -6.52 10.20 -13.17
N TYR A 40 -6.36 9.63 -14.37
CA TYR A 40 -6.90 10.21 -15.60
C TYR A 40 -8.44 10.27 -15.59
N LYS A 41 -9.09 9.18 -15.15
CA LYS A 41 -10.57 9.10 -15.09
C LYS A 41 -11.17 10.09 -14.09
N LYS A 42 -10.43 10.46 -13.04
CA LYS A 42 -10.91 11.37 -11.98
C LYS A 42 -10.16 12.72 -11.99
N ARG A 43 -9.55 13.08 -13.13
CA ARG A 43 -8.76 14.31 -13.30
C ARG A 43 -9.49 15.59 -12.91
N ASP A 44 -10.81 15.67 -13.12
CA ASP A 44 -11.58 16.89 -12.85
C ASP A 44 -11.75 17.10 -11.34
N VAL A 45 -11.97 16.01 -10.59
CA VAL A 45 -12.02 16.05 -9.12
C VAL A 45 -10.64 16.36 -8.56
N LEU A 46 -9.60 15.73 -9.11
CA LEU A 46 -8.22 15.99 -8.72
C LEU A 46 -7.88 17.47 -8.93
N LYS A 47 -8.16 18.05 -10.11
CA LYS A 47 -7.94 19.48 -10.39
C LYS A 47 -8.68 20.40 -9.43
N LYS A 48 -9.92 20.05 -9.07
CA LYS A 48 -10.75 20.86 -8.17
C LYS A 48 -10.25 20.86 -6.73
N TYR A 49 -9.72 19.74 -6.25
CA TYR A 49 -9.35 19.54 -4.84
C TYR A 49 -7.88 19.13 -4.63
N TRP A 50 -6.99 19.46 -5.56
CA TRP A 50 -5.64 18.90 -5.59
C TRP A 50 -4.84 19.23 -4.32
N LEU A 51 -4.97 20.44 -3.78
CA LEU A 51 -4.30 20.86 -2.55
C LEU A 51 -4.76 20.05 -1.35
N GLN A 52 -6.07 19.85 -1.21
CA GLN A 52 -6.65 19.13 -0.08
C GLN A 52 -6.31 17.64 -0.15
N ILE A 53 -6.38 17.04 -1.34
CA ILE A 53 -6.05 15.64 -1.58
C ILE A 53 -4.55 15.42 -1.32
N PHE A 54 -3.68 16.16 -2.02
CA PHE A 54 -2.25 15.95 -1.92
C PHE A 54 -1.71 16.31 -0.54
N GLY A 55 -2.13 17.45 0.03
CA GLY A 55 -1.72 17.87 1.36
C GLY A 55 -2.14 16.88 2.44
N GLY A 56 -3.39 16.40 2.41
CA GLY A 56 -3.88 15.41 3.37
C GLY A 56 -3.13 14.09 3.29
N ILE A 57 -2.89 13.59 2.07
CA ILE A 57 -2.15 12.34 1.87
C ILE A 57 -0.68 12.52 2.28
N ALA A 58 -0.02 13.62 1.87
CA ALA A 58 1.39 13.85 2.19
C ALA A 58 1.64 13.95 3.70
N ILE A 59 0.81 14.72 4.41
CA ILE A 59 0.92 14.83 5.86
C ILE A 59 0.66 13.47 6.52
N GLY A 60 -0.39 12.75 6.11
CA GLY A 60 -0.72 11.43 6.65
C GLY A 60 0.40 10.41 6.44
N THR A 61 0.94 10.34 5.22
CA THR A 61 2.05 9.43 4.87
C THR A 61 3.32 9.78 5.62
N LEU A 62 3.66 11.07 5.75
CA LEU A 62 4.82 11.51 6.54
C LEU A 62 4.69 11.11 8.01
N ILE A 63 3.53 11.34 8.62
CA ILE A 63 3.27 10.92 10.01
C ILE A 63 3.41 9.40 10.13
N ALA A 64 2.86 8.63 9.18
CA ALA A 64 2.99 7.17 9.19
C ALA A 64 4.44 6.71 9.09
N LEU A 65 5.25 7.30 8.20
CA LEU A 65 6.67 6.99 8.07
C LEU A 65 7.45 7.28 9.35
N ILE A 66 7.20 8.44 9.98
CA ILE A 66 7.82 8.81 11.25
C ILE A 66 7.44 7.80 12.33
N LEU A 67 6.17 7.42 12.43
CA LEU A 67 5.71 6.43 13.42
C LEU A 67 6.35 5.06 13.19
N ILE A 68 6.45 4.60 11.94
CA ILE A 68 7.12 3.33 11.60
C ILE A 68 8.60 3.39 12.02
N TYR A 69 9.29 4.49 11.71
CA TYR A 69 10.69 4.67 12.09
C TYR A 69 10.89 4.72 13.61
N LEU A 70 10.02 5.44 14.33
CA LEU A 70 10.06 5.49 15.80
C LEU A 70 9.82 4.11 16.41
N VAL A 71 8.85 3.35 15.90
CA VAL A 71 8.63 1.95 16.32
C VAL A 71 9.88 1.12 16.06
N ALA A 72 10.53 1.26 14.91
CA ALA A 72 11.75 0.53 14.61
C ALA A 72 12.87 0.82 15.63
N ILE A 73 13.07 2.08 16.01
CA ILE A 73 14.07 2.45 17.03
C ILE A 73 13.68 1.95 18.42
N VAL A 74 12.44 2.21 18.86
CA VAL A 74 11.98 1.88 20.22
C VAL A 74 12.05 0.38 20.49
N PHE A 75 11.72 -0.43 19.50
CA PHE A 75 11.80 -1.89 19.59
C PHE A 75 13.16 -2.46 19.14
N GLN A 76 14.13 -1.60 18.80
CA GLN A 76 15.47 -1.98 18.34
C GLN A 76 15.41 -2.99 17.18
N LEU A 77 14.51 -2.75 16.23
CA LEU A 77 14.45 -3.52 15.00
C LEU A 77 15.75 -3.27 14.23
N GLY A 78 16.45 -4.33 13.84
CA GLY A 78 17.66 -4.20 13.02
C GLY A 78 17.40 -3.44 11.72
N ASP A 79 18.41 -2.77 11.18
CA ASP A 79 18.28 -1.83 10.06
C ASP A 79 17.54 -2.41 8.85
N GLN A 80 17.83 -3.67 8.50
CA GLN A 80 17.14 -4.37 7.40
C GLN A 80 15.63 -4.54 7.66
N ILE A 81 15.24 -4.83 8.91
CA ILE A 81 13.82 -4.98 9.28
C ILE A 81 13.15 -3.61 9.21
N GLY A 82 13.76 -2.58 9.81
CA GLY A 82 13.24 -1.21 9.74
C GLY A 82 13.05 -0.72 8.30
N ALA A 83 14.06 -0.90 7.46
CA ALA A 83 14.02 -0.59 6.04
C ALA A 83 12.91 -1.36 5.28
N SER A 84 12.64 -2.61 5.66
CA SER A 84 11.55 -3.40 5.07
C SER A 84 10.16 -2.87 5.41
N MET A 85 10.00 -2.22 6.56
CA MET A 85 8.70 -1.72 7.02
C MET A 85 8.35 -0.34 6.47
N LEU A 86 9.33 0.49 6.13
CA LEU A 86 9.11 1.88 5.68
C LEU A 86 8.14 2.00 4.49
N PRO A 87 8.30 1.24 3.39
CA PRO A 87 7.42 1.41 2.24
C PRO A 87 6.12 0.60 2.35
N GLN A 88 5.78 0.04 3.51
CA GLN A 88 4.59 -0.82 3.68
C GLN A 88 3.27 -0.11 3.35
N ALA A 89 3.27 1.23 3.41
CA ALA A 89 2.14 2.08 3.04
C ALA A 89 1.96 2.23 1.51
N ALA A 90 2.83 1.67 0.68
CA ALA A 90 2.61 1.52 -0.76
C ALA A 90 2.11 0.12 -1.14
N THR A 91 1.62 -0.05 -2.37
CA THR A 91 1.25 -1.37 -2.89
C THR A 91 2.48 -2.26 -3.06
N THR A 92 2.31 -3.58 -3.06
CA THR A 92 3.42 -4.54 -3.22
C THR A 92 4.29 -4.24 -4.45
N ALA A 93 3.68 -3.80 -5.56
CA ALA A 93 4.41 -3.46 -6.78
C ALA A 93 5.39 -2.29 -6.61
N ILE A 94 5.10 -1.37 -5.68
CA ILE A 94 5.93 -0.19 -5.37
C ILE A 94 6.83 -0.48 -4.17
N ALA A 95 6.30 -1.14 -3.13
CA ALA A 95 7.00 -1.34 -1.87
C ALA A 95 8.21 -2.26 -2.00
N LEU A 96 8.11 -3.33 -2.80
CA LEU A 96 9.21 -4.30 -2.93
C LEU A 96 10.46 -3.70 -3.58
N PRO A 97 10.38 -2.97 -4.72
CA PRO A 97 11.55 -2.30 -5.29
C PRO A 97 12.11 -1.21 -4.37
N VAL A 98 11.26 -0.38 -3.76
CA VAL A 98 11.70 0.68 -2.83
C VAL A 98 12.45 0.08 -1.64
N SER A 99 11.87 -0.95 -1.01
CA SER A 99 12.49 -1.63 0.11
C SER A 99 13.87 -2.21 -0.24
N GLN A 100 14.02 -2.82 -1.41
CA GLN A 100 15.35 -3.29 -1.85
C GLN A 100 16.34 -2.15 -2.07
N GLY A 101 15.88 -1.03 -2.63
CA GLY A 101 16.72 0.16 -2.84
C GLY A 101 17.36 0.66 -1.55
N ILE A 102 16.66 0.54 -0.42
CA ILE A 102 17.14 0.94 0.92
C ILE A 102 17.75 -0.20 1.75
N GLY A 103 18.05 -1.34 1.14
CA GLY A 103 18.68 -2.48 1.85
C GLY A 103 17.72 -3.30 2.72
N GLY A 104 16.41 -3.18 2.52
CA GLY A 104 15.41 -4.03 3.12
C GLY A 104 15.26 -5.40 2.46
N VAL A 105 14.43 -6.25 3.06
CA VAL A 105 14.18 -7.64 2.69
C VAL A 105 12.77 -7.76 2.09
N LYS A 106 12.69 -8.18 0.81
CA LYS A 106 11.43 -8.27 0.05
C LYS A 106 10.36 -9.07 0.78
N GLU A 107 10.75 -10.19 1.38
CA GLU A 107 9.85 -11.11 2.06
C GLU A 107 9.18 -10.41 3.25
N LEU A 108 9.94 -9.66 4.05
CA LEU A 108 9.41 -8.89 5.18
C LEU A 108 8.50 -7.74 4.71
N THR A 109 8.89 -7.05 3.66
CA THR A 109 8.10 -5.97 3.07
C THR A 109 6.76 -6.50 2.55
N SER A 110 6.77 -7.64 1.86
CA SER A 110 5.54 -8.28 1.37
C SER A 110 4.59 -8.62 2.52
N LEU A 111 5.13 -9.15 3.62
CA LEU A 111 4.37 -9.47 4.82
C LEU A 111 3.76 -8.21 5.44
N ALA A 112 4.55 -7.15 5.61
CA ALA A 112 4.09 -5.89 6.18
C ALA A 112 2.95 -5.25 5.36
N VAL A 113 3.12 -5.18 4.04
CA VAL A 113 2.09 -4.65 3.12
C VAL A 113 0.78 -5.45 3.26
N ILE A 114 0.85 -6.78 3.22
CA ILE A 114 -0.32 -7.65 3.33
C ILE A 114 -1.00 -7.49 4.69
N LEU A 115 -0.22 -7.51 5.78
CA LEU A 115 -0.75 -7.37 7.14
C LEU A 115 -1.46 -6.02 7.31
N ASN A 116 -0.83 -4.93 6.90
CA ASN A 116 -1.43 -3.60 6.94
C ASN A 116 -2.75 -3.56 6.15
N ALA A 117 -2.74 -4.10 4.93
CA ALA A 117 -3.92 -4.08 4.07
C ALA A 117 -5.08 -4.93 4.64
N VAL A 118 -4.79 -6.09 5.25
CA VAL A 118 -5.80 -6.92 5.93
C VAL A 118 -6.37 -6.23 7.16
N VAL A 119 -5.52 -5.60 7.99
CA VAL A 119 -5.95 -4.86 9.18
C VAL A 119 -6.90 -3.72 8.79
N ILE A 120 -6.55 -2.94 7.78
CA ILE A 120 -7.40 -1.84 7.31
C ILE A 120 -8.67 -2.34 6.63
N SER A 121 -8.62 -3.44 5.86
CA SER A 121 -9.83 -4.04 5.31
C SER A 121 -10.82 -4.44 6.40
N ALA A 122 -10.34 -5.03 7.49
CA ALA A 122 -11.17 -5.50 8.60
C ALA A 122 -11.68 -4.37 9.51
N LEU A 123 -10.88 -3.33 9.72
CA LEU A 123 -11.13 -2.29 10.73
C LEU A 123 -11.41 -0.90 10.18
N GLY A 124 -11.03 -0.61 8.94
CA GLY A 124 -11.00 0.74 8.38
C GLY A 124 -12.36 1.44 8.43
N THR A 125 -13.43 0.78 7.99
CA THR A 125 -14.78 1.38 8.01
C THR A 125 -15.28 1.61 9.43
N LYS A 126 -14.89 0.76 10.40
CA LYS A 126 -15.20 0.94 11.83
C LYS A 126 -14.44 2.13 12.41
N ILE A 127 -13.15 2.26 12.09
CA ILE A 127 -12.30 3.39 12.51
C ILE A 127 -12.89 4.70 11.98
N VAL A 128 -13.22 4.76 10.69
CA VAL A 128 -13.85 5.93 10.05
C VAL A 128 -15.17 6.33 10.74
N LYS A 129 -16.01 5.34 11.10
CA LYS A 129 -17.25 5.58 11.86
C LYS A 129 -16.97 6.07 13.29
N TRP A 130 -15.97 5.50 13.95
CA TRP A 130 -15.61 5.86 15.33
C TRP A 130 -15.13 7.31 15.43
N PHE A 131 -14.31 7.75 14.47
CA PHE A 131 -13.87 9.15 14.34
C PHE A 131 -14.94 10.08 13.75
N LYS A 132 -16.16 9.58 13.48
CA LYS A 132 -17.31 10.35 12.96
C LYS A 132 -16.99 11.13 11.67
N ILE A 133 -16.16 10.55 10.80
CA ILE A 133 -15.81 11.18 9.52
C ILE A 133 -17.03 11.06 8.59
N SER A 134 -17.72 12.18 8.36
CA SER A 134 -18.94 12.24 7.55
C SER A 134 -18.68 12.55 6.08
N ASN A 135 -17.56 13.20 5.75
CA ASN A 135 -17.25 13.63 4.39
C ASN A 135 -16.79 12.43 3.52
N PRO A 136 -17.51 12.11 2.42
CA PRO A 136 -17.17 10.99 1.52
C PRO A 136 -15.75 11.04 0.95
N ILE A 137 -15.27 12.24 0.64
CA ILE A 137 -13.91 12.43 0.11
C ILE A 137 -12.88 12.06 1.19
N ALA A 138 -13.05 12.59 2.40
CA ALA A 138 -12.16 12.29 3.52
C ALA A 138 -12.15 10.79 3.86
N ARG A 139 -13.32 10.12 3.84
CA ARG A 139 -13.42 8.67 4.07
C ARG A 139 -12.65 7.87 3.02
N GLY A 140 -12.88 8.17 1.75
CA GLY A 140 -12.19 7.50 0.65
C GLY A 140 -10.68 7.68 0.72
N LEU A 141 -10.22 8.93 0.91
CA LEU A 141 -8.79 9.23 1.06
C LEU A 141 -8.18 8.49 2.25
N ALA A 142 -8.82 8.52 3.42
CA ALA A 142 -8.31 7.85 4.62
C ALA A 142 -8.16 6.34 4.42
N LEU A 143 -9.18 5.68 3.87
CA LEU A 143 -9.16 4.23 3.62
C LEU A 143 -8.15 3.84 2.53
N GLY A 144 -8.09 4.60 1.43
CA GLY A 144 -7.14 4.34 0.35
C GLY A 144 -5.69 4.58 0.75
N THR A 145 -5.42 5.64 1.52
CA THR A 145 -4.07 5.94 2.03
C THR A 145 -3.58 4.91 3.03
N SER A 146 -4.45 4.39 3.88
CA SER A 146 -4.05 3.45 4.93
C SER A 146 -4.02 1.99 4.47
N GLY A 147 -4.96 1.56 3.62
CA GLY A 147 -5.15 0.13 3.28
C GLY A 147 -4.91 -0.23 1.82
N HIS A 148 -4.41 0.70 1.00
CA HIS A 148 -4.19 0.51 -0.43
C HIS A 148 -5.45 0.03 -1.16
N THR A 149 -5.32 -0.93 -2.08
CA THR A 149 -6.42 -1.51 -2.85
C THR A 149 -7.45 -2.24 -1.98
N LEU A 150 -7.05 -2.85 -0.86
CA LEU A 150 -7.97 -3.48 0.09
C LEU A 150 -8.76 -2.43 0.90
N GLY A 151 -8.12 -1.31 1.23
CA GLY A 151 -8.79 -0.13 1.77
C GLY A 151 -9.78 0.49 0.78
N VAL A 152 -9.44 0.54 -0.51
CA VAL A 152 -10.37 0.95 -1.57
C VAL A 152 -11.56 0.00 -1.69
N ALA A 153 -11.35 -1.31 -1.55
CA ALA A 153 -12.44 -2.28 -1.53
C ALA A 153 -13.40 -2.01 -0.35
N ALA A 154 -12.86 -1.70 0.84
CA ALA A 154 -13.68 -1.29 1.98
C ALA A 154 -14.37 0.07 1.76
N ALA A 155 -13.72 1.00 1.05
CA ALA A 155 -14.28 2.30 0.69
C ALA A 155 -15.45 2.16 -0.30
N LYS A 156 -15.38 1.18 -1.21
CA LYS A 156 -16.43 0.86 -2.18
C LYS A 156 -17.75 0.48 -1.51
N GLU A 157 -17.70 -0.22 -0.38
CA GLU A 157 -18.90 -0.55 0.39
C GLU A 157 -19.60 0.69 0.97
N LEU A 158 -18.90 1.83 1.06
CA LEU A 158 -19.45 3.10 1.57
C LEU A 158 -20.04 3.97 0.46
N GLY A 159 -19.54 3.87 -0.77
CA GLY A 159 -20.03 4.64 -1.91
C GLY A 159 -19.03 4.78 -3.06
N GLU A 160 -19.55 5.21 -4.22
CA GLU A 160 -18.73 5.40 -5.44
C GLU A 160 -17.72 6.55 -5.28
N THR A 161 -18.07 7.58 -4.50
CA THR A 161 -17.15 8.70 -4.22
C THR A 161 -15.96 8.21 -3.39
N GLU A 162 -16.21 7.42 -2.36
CA GLU A 162 -15.21 6.81 -1.50
C GLU A 162 -14.28 5.88 -2.28
N GLU A 163 -14.82 4.98 -3.12
CA GLU A 163 -14.03 4.12 -4.03
C GLU A 163 -13.12 4.96 -4.94
N SER A 164 -13.69 6.02 -5.52
CA SER A 164 -12.97 6.91 -6.43
C SER A 164 -11.82 7.63 -5.71
N MET A 165 -12.09 8.22 -4.54
CA MET A 165 -11.10 8.96 -3.78
C MET A 165 -10.03 8.04 -3.19
N GLY A 166 -10.43 6.86 -2.72
CA GLY A 166 -9.48 5.85 -2.27
C GLY A 166 -8.55 5.42 -3.40
N SER A 167 -9.07 5.18 -4.61
CA SER A 167 -8.27 4.80 -5.78
C SER A 167 -7.22 5.86 -6.12
N ILE A 168 -7.58 7.15 -6.05
CA ILE A 168 -6.63 8.26 -6.24
C ILE A 168 -5.56 8.23 -5.14
N ALA A 169 -5.97 8.00 -3.89
CA ALA A 169 -5.07 7.98 -2.74
C ALA A 169 -3.97 6.91 -2.88
N VAL A 170 -4.32 5.70 -3.34
CA VAL A 170 -3.33 4.62 -3.57
C VAL A 170 -2.19 5.08 -4.47
N VAL A 171 -2.50 5.78 -5.56
CA VAL A 171 -1.50 6.21 -6.54
C VAL A 171 -0.63 7.32 -5.97
N ILE A 172 -1.24 8.32 -5.32
CA ILE A 172 -0.51 9.45 -4.74
C ILE A 172 0.39 8.98 -3.60
N VAL A 173 -0.06 8.06 -2.73
CA VAL A 173 0.79 7.46 -1.70
C VAL A 173 1.98 6.76 -2.34
N GLY A 174 1.78 6.00 -3.42
CA GLY A 174 2.87 5.38 -4.17
C GLY A 174 3.94 6.39 -4.61
N VAL A 175 3.53 7.50 -5.22
CA VAL A 175 4.46 8.58 -5.63
C VAL A 175 5.19 9.18 -4.43
N ILE A 176 4.48 9.45 -3.34
CA ILE A 176 5.05 10.05 -2.13
C ILE A 176 6.06 9.10 -1.47
N ILE A 177 5.74 7.82 -1.36
CA ILE A 177 6.65 6.81 -0.81
C ILE A 177 7.93 6.72 -1.65
N VAL A 178 7.81 6.65 -2.98
CA VAL A 178 8.99 6.62 -3.88
C VAL A 178 9.83 7.89 -3.76
N ALA A 179 9.22 9.05 -3.52
CA ALA A 179 9.94 10.31 -3.43
C ALA A 179 10.59 10.57 -2.05
N ILE A 180 10.02 10.02 -0.98
CA ILE A 180 10.43 10.34 0.40
C ILE A 180 11.25 9.21 1.04
N VAL A 181 10.90 7.96 0.76
CA VAL A 181 11.69 6.84 1.27
C VAL A 181 13.03 6.86 0.50
N PRO A 182 14.16 6.96 1.22
CA PRO A 182 15.48 7.30 0.63
C PRO A 182 16.08 6.22 -0.27
#